data_AF-A7E473-F1
#
_entry.id   AF-A7E473-F1
#
_cell.length_a   1.000
_cell.length_b   1.000
_cell.length_c   1.000
_cell.angle_alpha   90.00
_cell.angle_beta   90.00
_cell.angle_gamma   90.00
#
_symmetry.space_group_name_H-M   'P 1'
#
loop_
_entity.id
_entity.type
_entity.pdbx_description
1 polymer ?
#
loop_
_entity_poly.entity_id
_entity_poly.type
_entity_poly.pdbx_seq_one_letter_code
_entity_poly.pdbx_strand_id
1 'polypeptide(L)'
;MFSKSLLLITAFTASVLSASLPVGVVGKRSTSASSAIPDVQWKVTDFTRPCIATICTYNFTINVIPTSGATVKVPCLYNDTSSTPPSSSTPQTHSYSSLSCSKTSNDWQVNWGYNTDGDFAVMTIVDTVKQQDAFFGWNSVISTTNFEDKGPETVYAVGTFN
;
A
#
# COMPACT_ATOMS: atom_id res chain seq x y z
N MET A 1 -30.87 83.51 -14.18
CA MET A 1 -31.01 82.03 -14.25
C MET A 1 -29.67 81.43 -14.62
N PHE A 2 -29.44 80.18 -14.17
CA PHE A 2 -28.23 79.34 -14.30
C PHE A 2 -27.16 79.49 -13.21
N SER A 3 -27.44 78.76 -12.13
CA SER A 3 -26.49 78.14 -11.20
C SER A 3 -25.56 77.16 -11.94
N LYS A 4 -24.29 77.10 -11.57
CA LYS A 4 -23.35 76.05 -11.99
C LYS A 4 -22.65 75.45 -10.77
N SER A 5 -22.71 74.13 -10.73
CA SER A 5 -22.48 73.24 -9.62
C SER A 5 -21.02 73.10 -9.20
N LEU A 6 -20.85 72.97 -7.87
CA LEU A 6 -19.65 72.49 -7.18
C LEU A 6 -19.51 70.97 -7.39
N LEU A 7 -18.34 70.50 -7.80
CA LEU A 7 -17.95 69.09 -7.76
C LEU A 7 -16.98 68.89 -6.58
N LEU A 8 -17.46 68.24 -5.51
CA LEU A 8 -16.61 67.71 -4.44
C LEU A 8 -16.07 66.34 -4.86
N ILE A 9 -14.75 66.18 -4.78
CA ILE A 9 -14.05 64.91 -4.96
C ILE A 9 -14.01 64.20 -3.60
N THR A 10 -14.71 63.07 -3.47
CA THR A 10 -14.61 62.18 -2.32
C THR A 10 -13.47 61.18 -2.52
N ALA A 11 -12.49 61.20 -1.62
CA ALA A 11 -11.42 60.21 -1.57
C ALA A 11 -11.96 58.90 -1.00
N PHE A 12 -11.90 57.80 -1.78
CA PHE A 12 -12.15 56.46 -1.28
C PHE A 12 -10.90 55.91 -0.59
N THR A 13 -11.00 55.62 0.70
CA THR A 13 -10.01 54.83 1.44
C THR A 13 -10.17 53.36 1.03
N ALA A 14 -9.20 52.81 0.30
CA ALA A 14 -9.12 51.38 0.02
C ALA A 14 -8.62 50.65 1.27
N SER A 15 -9.51 49.94 1.96
CA SER A 15 -9.12 48.92 2.94
C SER A 15 -8.58 47.71 2.21
N VAL A 16 -7.26 47.60 2.10
CA VAL A 16 -6.60 46.34 1.73
C VAL A 16 -6.66 45.39 2.92
N LEU A 17 -7.50 44.35 2.84
CA LEU A 17 -7.32 43.17 3.66
C LEU A 17 -6.05 42.46 3.19
N SER A 18 -4.94 42.68 3.90
CA SER A 18 -3.75 41.83 3.80
C SER A 18 -4.08 40.47 4.39
N ALA A 19 -4.55 39.54 3.55
CA ALA A 19 -4.50 38.12 3.87
C ALA A 19 -3.02 37.69 3.79
N SER A 20 -2.36 37.62 4.93
CA SER A 20 -1.07 36.94 5.06
C SER A 20 -1.29 35.45 4.78
N LEU A 21 -0.96 35.02 3.57
CA LEU A 21 -0.74 33.60 3.29
C LEU A 21 0.48 33.16 4.10
N PRO A 22 0.38 32.14 4.98
CA PRO A 22 1.57 31.60 5.62
C PRO A 22 2.42 30.91 4.55
N VAL A 23 3.52 31.57 4.20
CA VAL A 23 4.67 31.02 3.49
C VAL A 23 5.23 29.85 4.30
N GLY A 24 5.31 28.68 3.68
CA GLY A 24 6.29 27.67 4.04
C GLY A 24 6.09 26.99 5.39
N VAL A 25 4.93 26.36 5.61
CA VAL A 25 4.99 25.08 6.31
C VAL A 25 5.52 24.08 5.28
N VAL A 26 6.85 23.95 5.20
CA VAL A 26 7.42 22.62 4.93
C VAL A 26 6.82 21.79 6.03
N GLY A 27 5.73 21.09 5.72
CA GLY A 27 5.19 20.08 6.58
C GLY A 27 6.35 19.13 6.81
N LYS A 28 7.00 19.27 7.97
CA LYS A 28 7.67 18.15 8.59
C LYS A 28 6.62 17.06 8.52
N ARG A 29 6.82 16.12 7.60
CA ARG A 29 6.02 14.89 7.50
C ARG A 29 5.99 14.40 8.93
N SER A 30 4.84 14.55 9.59
CA SER A 30 4.72 14.16 10.99
C SER A 30 5.27 12.75 11.02
N THR A 31 6.30 12.54 11.82
CA THR A 31 6.70 11.23 12.28
C THR A 31 5.51 10.73 13.07
N SER A 32 4.49 10.24 12.37
CA SER A 32 3.39 9.49 12.96
C SER A 32 4.05 8.44 13.83
N ALA A 33 3.66 8.41 15.10
CA ALA A 33 4.13 7.41 16.04
C ALA A 33 4.12 6.05 15.34
N SER A 34 5.25 5.34 15.41
CA SER A 34 5.43 4.03 14.82
C SER A 34 4.20 3.16 15.09
N SER A 35 3.36 2.99 14.09
CA SER A 35 2.20 2.08 14.10
C SER A 35 2.63 0.64 13.80
N ALA A 36 3.91 0.35 14.01
CA ALA A 36 4.41 -1.01 14.11
C ALA A 36 3.72 -1.71 15.30
N ILE A 37 3.24 -2.91 15.06
CA ILE A 37 2.70 -3.79 16.09
C ILE A 37 3.90 -4.40 16.82
N PRO A 38 4.07 -4.13 18.12
CA PRO A 38 5.16 -4.73 18.88
C PRO A 38 4.96 -6.24 18.96
N ASP A 39 6.04 -6.96 19.26
CA ASP A 39 5.98 -8.36 19.66
C ASP A 39 5.52 -9.37 18.59
N VAL A 40 5.43 -8.95 17.33
CA VAL A 40 5.12 -9.84 16.21
C VAL A 40 5.92 -9.44 14.96
N GLN A 41 6.45 -10.44 14.28
CA GLN A 41 7.07 -10.29 12.97
C GLN A 41 6.52 -11.37 12.04
N TRP A 42 6.44 -11.07 10.75
CA TRP A 42 5.96 -12.03 9.76
C TRP A 42 7.08 -12.42 8.80
N LYS A 43 7.15 -13.69 8.44
CA LYS A 43 8.09 -14.21 7.44
C LYS A 43 7.34 -14.99 6.37
N VAL A 44 7.63 -14.73 5.11
CA VAL A 44 7.13 -15.53 3.97
C VAL A 44 8.14 -16.61 3.64
N THR A 45 7.68 -17.86 3.55
CA THR A 45 8.50 -19.00 3.16
C THR A 45 7.85 -19.81 2.05
N ASP A 46 8.67 -20.60 1.35
CA ASP A 46 8.24 -21.56 0.33
C ASP A 46 7.42 -20.90 -0.81
N PHE A 47 7.75 -19.65 -1.15
CA PHE A 47 6.98 -18.89 -2.12
C PHE A 47 7.25 -19.38 -3.54
N THR A 48 6.18 -19.87 -4.17
CA THR A 48 6.16 -20.27 -5.58
C THR A 48 5.08 -19.50 -6.34
N ARG A 49 5.42 -19.11 -7.57
CA ARG A 49 4.54 -18.38 -8.48
C ARG A 49 4.66 -18.88 -9.92
N PRO A 50 4.24 -20.12 -10.23
CA PRO A 50 4.14 -20.55 -11.61
C PRO A 50 3.09 -19.72 -12.35
N CYS A 51 3.47 -19.21 -13.52
CA CYS A 51 2.59 -18.48 -14.43
C CYS A 51 2.45 -19.24 -15.75
N ILE A 52 1.21 -19.33 -16.22
CA ILE A 52 0.85 -19.64 -17.60
C ILE A 52 0.26 -18.39 -18.27
N ALA A 53 -0.12 -18.48 -19.54
CA ALA A 53 -0.55 -17.31 -20.33
C ALA A 53 -1.64 -16.45 -19.67
N THR A 54 -2.57 -17.04 -18.91
CA THR A 54 -3.75 -16.34 -18.36
C THR A 54 -3.89 -16.42 -16.85
N ILE A 55 -2.99 -17.11 -16.16
CA ILE A 55 -3.08 -17.38 -14.72
C ILE A 55 -1.69 -17.43 -14.10
N CYS A 56 -1.49 -16.78 -12.97
CA CYS A 56 -0.39 -17.01 -12.05
C CYS A 56 -0.92 -17.57 -10.73
N THR A 57 -0.39 -18.70 -10.28
CA THR A 57 -0.79 -19.32 -9.01
C THR A 57 0.24 -18.96 -7.95
N TYR A 58 -0.19 -18.32 -6.87
CA TYR A 58 0.67 -17.94 -5.75
C TYR A 58 0.48 -18.96 -4.64
N ASN A 59 1.57 -19.55 -4.16
CA ASN A 59 1.56 -20.53 -3.08
C ASN A 59 2.74 -20.29 -2.15
N PHE A 60 2.48 -20.01 -0.88
CA PHE A 60 3.50 -19.73 0.14
C PHE A 60 2.96 -19.97 1.55
N THR A 61 3.83 -19.89 2.56
CA THR A 61 3.44 -19.92 3.97
C THR A 61 3.77 -18.59 4.64
N ILE A 62 2.79 -18.02 5.34
CA ILE A 62 3.00 -16.89 6.24
C ILE A 62 3.34 -17.47 7.61
N ASN A 63 4.52 -17.16 8.11
CA ASN A 63 4.96 -17.53 9.45
C ASN A 63 4.75 -16.32 10.35
N VAL A 64 3.73 -16.37 11.21
CA VAL A 64 3.45 -15.36 12.23
C VAL A 64 4.30 -15.70 13.44
N ILE A 65 5.33 -14.89 13.67
CA ILE A 65 6.37 -15.12 14.68
C ILE A 65 6.10 -14.17 15.86
N PRO A 66 5.48 -14.64 16.96
CA PRO A 66 5.36 -13.85 18.18
C PRO A 66 6.71 -13.79 18.92
N THR A 67 6.92 -12.79 19.78
CA THR A 67 8.12 -12.73 20.63
C THR A 67 8.16 -13.82 21.70
N SER A 68 7.02 -14.42 22.03
CA SER A 68 6.95 -15.60 22.88
C SER A 68 5.90 -16.60 22.38
N GLY A 69 6.18 -17.89 22.56
CA GLY A 69 5.32 -18.98 22.11
C GLY A 69 5.71 -19.55 20.74
N ALA A 70 4.82 -20.34 20.16
CA ALA A 70 5.05 -21.02 18.89
C ALA A 70 4.70 -20.14 17.69
N THR A 71 5.51 -20.22 16.63
CA THR A 71 5.21 -19.62 15.33
C THR A 71 3.96 -20.28 14.74
N VAL A 72 2.99 -19.46 14.32
CA VAL A 72 1.79 -19.93 13.62
C VAL A 72 2.06 -19.93 12.11
N LYS A 73 1.81 -21.05 11.45
CA LYS A 73 1.98 -21.21 10.00
C LYS A 73 0.64 -21.12 9.30
N VAL A 74 0.51 -20.15 8.40
CA VAL A 74 -0.73 -19.84 7.68
C VAL A 74 -0.46 -20.09 6.18
N PRO A 75 -0.92 -21.22 5.61
CA PRO A 75 -0.70 -21.52 4.20
C PRO A 75 -1.59 -20.64 3.32
N CYS A 76 -1.00 -19.96 2.34
CA CYS A 76 -1.72 -19.12 1.39
C CYS A 76 -1.60 -19.70 -0.01
N LEU A 77 -2.75 -19.94 -0.65
CA LEU A 77 -2.84 -20.34 -2.05
C LEU A 77 -3.92 -19.48 -2.71
N TYR A 78 -3.64 -18.85 -3.83
CA TYR A 78 -4.64 -18.17 -4.64
C TYR A 78 -4.16 -18.02 -6.09
N ASN A 79 -5.06 -17.59 -6.96
CA ASN A 79 -4.76 -17.35 -8.37
C ASN A 79 -4.99 -15.88 -8.70
N ASP A 80 -4.02 -15.28 -9.39
CA ASP A 80 -4.23 -14.08 -10.17
C ASP A 80 -4.53 -14.50 -11.62
N THR A 81 -5.68 -14.11 -12.15
CA THR A 81 -6.11 -14.43 -13.51
C THR A 81 -6.29 -13.16 -14.32
N SER A 82 -6.46 -13.30 -15.63
CA SER A 82 -6.71 -12.15 -16.49
C SER A 82 -7.98 -11.35 -16.16
N SER A 83 -8.89 -11.93 -15.37
CA SER A 83 -10.11 -11.28 -14.89
C SER A 83 -9.97 -10.68 -13.48
N THR A 84 -8.87 -10.93 -12.76
CA THR A 84 -8.61 -10.27 -11.48
C THR A 84 -8.58 -8.75 -11.69
N PRO A 85 -9.35 -7.96 -10.94
CA PRO A 85 -9.28 -6.51 -11.06
C PRO A 85 -7.93 -5.94 -10.57
N PRO A 86 -7.37 -4.94 -11.27
CA PRO A 86 -7.77 -4.44 -12.58
C PRO A 86 -7.49 -5.46 -13.71
N SER A 87 -8.49 -5.88 -14.48
CA SER A 87 -8.31 -6.95 -15.48
C SER A 87 -7.13 -6.71 -16.42
N SER A 88 -6.28 -7.71 -16.61
CA SER A 88 -5.05 -7.65 -17.40
C SER A 88 -4.88 -8.90 -18.26
N SER A 89 -4.47 -8.75 -19.52
CA SER A 89 -4.11 -9.91 -20.35
C SER A 89 -2.77 -10.54 -19.97
N THR A 90 -2.02 -9.93 -19.04
CA THR A 90 -0.69 -10.39 -18.61
C THR A 90 -0.59 -10.49 -17.08
N PRO A 91 -1.19 -11.53 -16.44
CA PRO A 91 -1.14 -11.72 -14.98
C PRO A 91 0.28 -11.78 -14.39
N GLN A 92 1.28 -12.12 -15.20
CA GLN A 92 2.68 -12.16 -14.77
C GLN A 92 3.25 -10.78 -14.40
N THR A 93 2.75 -9.71 -15.02
CA THR A 93 3.19 -8.32 -14.81
C THR A 93 2.05 -7.44 -14.28
N HIS A 94 1.03 -8.07 -13.72
CA HIS A 94 -0.19 -7.44 -13.25
C HIS A 94 -0.09 -7.12 -11.75
N SER A 95 -0.55 -5.93 -11.37
CA SER A 95 -0.74 -5.54 -9.97
C SER A 95 -2.20 -5.67 -9.56
N TYR A 96 -2.49 -6.23 -8.39
CA TYR A 96 -3.85 -6.41 -7.86
C TYR A 96 -3.90 -6.16 -6.36
N SER A 97 -5.12 -6.14 -5.82
CA SER A 97 -5.38 -6.00 -4.39
C SER A 97 -6.47 -6.95 -3.90
N SER A 98 -6.43 -7.26 -2.61
CA SER A 98 -7.48 -7.93 -1.84
C SER A 98 -7.85 -9.33 -2.34
N LEU A 99 -6.87 -10.09 -2.84
CA LEU A 99 -7.07 -11.51 -3.12
C LEU A 99 -6.94 -12.32 -1.83
N SER A 100 -7.97 -13.10 -1.51
CA SER A 100 -7.99 -13.93 -0.31
C SER A 100 -7.16 -15.20 -0.46
N CYS A 101 -6.47 -15.59 0.61
CA CYS A 101 -5.81 -16.89 0.72
C CYS A 101 -6.87 -18.01 0.83
N SER A 102 -6.98 -18.86 -0.20
CA SER A 102 -8.04 -19.89 -0.28
C SER A 102 -7.85 -21.11 0.64
N LYS A 103 -6.62 -21.35 1.12
CA LYS A 103 -6.29 -22.46 2.04
C LYS A 103 -6.51 -22.13 3.51
N THR A 104 -6.78 -20.88 3.81
CA THR A 104 -7.10 -20.37 5.14
C THR A 104 -8.51 -19.79 5.09
N SER A 105 -9.08 -19.45 6.25
CA SER A 105 -10.23 -18.54 6.27
C SER A 105 -9.93 -17.30 5.41
N ASN A 106 -10.98 -16.64 4.89
CA ASN A 106 -10.88 -15.39 4.12
C ASN A 106 -10.32 -14.20 4.94
N ASP A 107 -9.76 -14.49 6.12
CA ASP A 107 -9.19 -13.54 7.06
C ASP A 107 -7.85 -12.98 6.58
N TRP A 108 -7.20 -13.65 5.64
CA TRP A 108 -5.92 -13.23 5.06
C TRP A 108 -6.09 -12.82 3.61
N GLN A 109 -5.67 -11.59 3.32
CA GLN A 109 -5.68 -11.01 1.98
C GLN A 109 -4.27 -10.64 1.53
N VAL A 110 -4.09 -10.62 0.22
CA VAL A 110 -2.82 -10.31 -0.42
C VAL A 110 -3.03 -9.25 -1.48
N ASN A 111 -2.17 -8.24 -1.45
CA ASN A 111 -1.99 -7.26 -2.51
C ASN A 111 -0.64 -7.49 -3.16
N TRP A 112 -0.55 -7.25 -4.46
CA TRP A 112 0.68 -7.39 -5.23
C TRP A 112 0.87 -6.16 -6.09
N GLY A 113 1.92 -5.39 -5.78
CA GLY A 113 2.34 -4.24 -6.56
C GLY A 113 3.54 -4.62 -7.41
N TYR A 114 3.35 -4.76 -8.71
CA TYR A 114 4.42 -4.95 -9.69
C TYR A 114 4.91 -3.62 -10.25
N ASN A 115 6.23 -3.48 -10.42
CA ASN A 115 6.87 -2.39 -11.11
C ASN A 115 7.51 -2.90 -12.42
N THR A 116 7.04 -2.34 -13.53
CA THR A 116 7.46 -2.71 -14.89
C THR A 116 8.88 -2.29 -15.24
N ASP A 117 9.39 -1.22 -14.64
CA ASP A 117 10.67 -0.61 -15.03
C ASP A 117 11.86 -1.36 -14.44
N GLY A 118 11.67 -2.00 -13.28
CA GLY A 118 12.73 -2.71 -12.56
C GLY A 118 12.54 -4.22 -12.40
N ASP A 119 11.46 -4.79 -12.96
CA ASP A 119 11.04 -6.19 -12.74
C ASP A 119 11.09 -6.59 -11.27
N PHE A 120 10.44 -5.79 -10.41
CA PHE A 120 10.32 -6.08 -8.99
C PHE A 120 8.87 -5.99 -8.56
N ALA A 121 8.52 -6.70 -7.49
CA ALA A 121 7.20 -6.60 -6.88
C ALA A 121 7.28 -6.53 -5.37
N VAL A 122 6.27 -5.89 -4.79
CA VAL A 122 6.01 -5.88 -3.36
C VAL A 122 4.69 -6.58 -3.11
N MET A 123 4.73 -7.62 -2.29
CA MET A 123 3.56 -8.29 -1.73
C MET A 123 3.23 -7.65 -0.38
N THR A 124 2.00 -7.17 -0.24
CA THR A 124 1.45 -6.79 1.05
C THR A 124 0.51 -7.89 1.51
N ILE A 125 0.80 -8.48 2.67
CA ILE A 125 -0.08 -9.45 3.31
C ILE A 125 -0.88 -8.71 4.39
N VAL A 126 -2.17 -8.98 4.48
CA VAL A 126 -3.10 -8.33 5.41
C VAL A 126 -3.83 -9.40 6.22
N ASP A 127 -3.69 -9.36 7.54
CA ASP A 127 -4.60 -10.02 8.48
C ASP A 127 -5.80 -9.09 8.69
N THR A 128 -6.90 -9.38 8.01
CA THR A 128 -8.10 -8.54 8.01
C THR A 128 -8.88 -8.61 9.33
N VAL A 129 -8.68 -9.66 10.13
CA VAL A 129 -9.30 -9.77 11.45
C VAL A 129 -8.57 -8.87 12.45
N LYS A 130 -7.24 -8.87 12.41
CA LYS A 130 -6.42 -8.02 13.30
C LYS A 130 -6.18 -6.62 12.76
N GLN A 131 -6.52 -6.34 11.50
CA GLN A 131 -6.22 -5.09 10.80
C GLN A 131 -4.72 -4.78 10.83
N GLN A 132 -3.92 -5.78 10.44
CA GLN A 132 -2.45 -5.71 10.42
C GLN A 132 -1.92 -6.04 9.03
N ASP A 133 -0.81 -5.42 8.64
CA ASP A 133 -0.12 -5.69 7.39
C ASP A 133 1.40 -5.79 7.52
N ALA A 134 2.02 -6.47 6.56
CA ALA A 134 3.46 -6.51 6.38
C ALA A 134 3.80 -6.58 4.89
N PHE A 135 5.00 -6.13 4.54
CA PHE A 135 5.42 -5.88 3.16
C PHE A 135 6.66 -6.72 2.83
N PHE A 136 6.65 -7.39 1.68
CA PHE A 136 7.74 -8.28 1.26
C PHE A 136 8.06 -8.03 -0.21
N GLY A 137 9.34 -7.79 -0.52
CA GLY A 137 9.78 -7.42 -1.86
C GLY A 137 10.68 -8.47 -2.52
N TRP A 138 10.47 -8.69 -3.82
CA TRP A 138 11.35 -9.53 -4.66
C TRP A 138 11.67 -8.84 -5.98
N ASN A 139 12.83 -9.19 -6.53
CA ASN A 139 13.28 -8.79 -7.87
C ASN A 139 13.16 -9.96 -8.84
N SER A 140 13.29 -9.68 -10.14
CA SER A 140 13.28 -10.65 -11.22
C SER A 140 12.02 -11.53 -11.23
N VAL A 141 10.86 -10.92 -10.94
CA VAL A 141 9.62 -11.66 -10.64
C VAL A 141 8.95 -12.24 -11.89
N ILE A 142 9.33 -11.79 -13.09
CA ILE A 142 8.91 -12.42 -14.35
C ILE A 142 9.62 -13.77 -14.51
N SER A 143 10.95 -13.82 -14.38
CA SER A 143 11.73 -15.03 -14.69
C SER A 143 11.79 -16.05 -13.56
N THR A 144 11.30 -15.70 -12.36
CA THR A 144 11.43 -16.51 -11.15
C THR A 144 10.13 -17.23 -10.83
N THR A 145 10.22 -18.55 -10.62
CA THR A 145 9.08 -19.37 -10.17
C THR A 145 9.17 -19.70 -8.69
N ASN A 146 10.38 -19.93 -8.16
CA ASN A 146 10.64 -20.22 -6.76
C ASN A 146 11.41 -19.06 -6.16
N PHE A 147 10.83 -18.41 -5.17
CA PHE A 147 11.38 -17.21 -4.56
C PHE A 147 12.09 -17.57 -3.26
N GLU A 148 13.11 -16.78 -2.92
CA GLU A 148 13.73 -16.85 -1.61
C GLU A 148 12.75 -16.44 -0.50
N ASP A 149 12.97 -17.01 0.68
CA ASP A 149 12.28 -16.58 1.90
C ASP A 149 12.52 -15.09 2.18
N LYS A 150 11.49 -14.37 2.66
CA LYS A 150 11.59 -12.96 3.06
C LYS A 150 11.10 -12.71 4.48
N GLY A 151 11.76 -11.79 5.16
CA GLY A 151 11.56 -11.47 6.57
C GLY A 151 12.47 -12.26 7.52
N PRO A 152 12.24 -12.19 8.84
CA PRO A 152 11.07 -11.58 9.48
C PRO A 152 10.96 -10.07 9.27
N GLU A 153 9.79 -9.61 8.86
CA GLU A 153 9.46 -8.19 8.66
C GLU A 153 8.63 -7.65 9.81
N THR A 154 8.77 -6.35 10.05
CA THR A 154 7.90 -5.61 10.98
C THR A 154 6.46 -5.62 10.48
N VAL A 155 5.53 -5.82 11.41
CA VAL A 155 4.08 -5.76 11.17
C VAL A 155 3.58 -4.38 11.56
N TYR A 156 2.63 -3.84 10.82
CA TYR A 156 2.03 -2.53 11.06
C TYR A 156 0.51 -2.64 11.20
N ALA A 157 -0.11 -1.64 11.81
CA ALA A 157 -1.55 -1.45 11.70
C ALA A 157 -1.88 -1.01 10.26
N VAL A 158 -2.94 -1.58 9.68
CA VAL A 158 -3.42 -1.18 8.35
C VAL A 158 -3.73 0.32 8.32
N GLY A 159 -3.39 0.99 7.22
CA GLY A 159 -3.59 2.44 7.05
C GLY A 159 -2.47 3.31 7.64
N THR A 160 -1.37 2.69 8.07
CA THR A 160 -0.15 3.40 8.51
C THR A 160 0.47 4.23 7.39
N PHE A 161 0.53 3.68 6.18
CA PHE A 161 1.19 4.28 5.04
C PHE A 161 0.12 4.74 4.04
N ASN A 162 -0.38 5.96 4.24
CA ASN A 162 -1.32 6.65 3.34
C ASN A 162 -0.62 7.81 2.60
#